data_AF-A0A3R6EFB9-F1
#
_entry.id   AF-A0A3R6EFB9-F1
#
_cell.length_a   1.000
_cell.length_b   1.000
_cell.length_c   1.000
_cell.angle_alpha   90.00
_cell.angle_beta   90.00
_cell.angle_gamma   90.00
#
_symmetry.space_group_name_H-M   'P 1'
#
loop_
_entity.id
_entity.type
_entity.pdbx_description
1 polymer ?
#
loop_
_entity_poly.entity_id
_entity_poly.type
_entity_poly.pdbx_seq_one_letter_code
_entity_poly.pdbx_strand_id
1 'polypeptide(L)'
;MNVFEAVKQSVTTRQAASFYGIRVGRNGMVCCPFHNDRTPSMKVDSRFYCFGCGASGDVIDFAALLHGLGKREAAVRLAEDFGVSYEKSGNAPPDRKRHNRSQSRQKSAEQRFQETERYCFRVLCDYLRLLEHWKTAYAPQPQDAIWHPLFAEALQRISYTEYLLDILLYG
;
A
#
# COMPACT_ATOMS: atom_id res chain seq x y z
N MET A 1 -1.40 -0.17 -31.36
CA MET A 1 -0.94 -0.26 -29.95
C MET A 1 -1.69 0.77 -29.11
N ASN A 2 -2.24 0.37 -27.96
CA ASN A 2 -3.00 1.29 -27.11
C ASN A 2 -2.07 2.24 -26.31
N VAL A 3 -2.60 3.37 -25.81
CA VAL A 3 -1.80 4.39 -25.11
C VAL A 3 -1.10 3.84 -23.85
N PHE A 4 -1.72 2.91 -23.14
CA PHE A 4 -1.16 2.36 -21.90
C PHE A 4 0.05 1.46 -22.19
N GLU A 5 -0.05 0.60 -23.20
CA GLU A 5 1.04 -0.27 -23.66
C GLU A 5 2.20 0.55 -24.21
N ALA A 6 1.90 1.52 -25.07
CA ALA A 6 2.91 2.37 -25.71
C ALA A 6 3.74 3.11 -24.65
N VAL A 7 3.08 3.71 -23.65
CA VAL A 7 3.76 4.42 -22.57
C VAL A 7 4.57 3.47 -21.69
N LYS A 8 4.01 2.32 -21.30
CA LYS A 8 4.71 1.35 -20.44
C LYS A 8 5.95 0.74 -21.09
N GLN A 9 5.96 0.60 -22.42
CA GLN A 9 7.11 0.09 -23.17
C GLN A 9 8.18 1.16 -23.41
N SER A 10 7.78 2.43 -23.46
CA SER A 10 8.67 3.53 -23.88
C SER A 10 9.23 4.36 -22.72
N VAL A 11 8.53 4.41 -21.59
CA VAL A 11 8.85 5.32 -20.47
C VAL A 11 8.94 4.56 -19.15
N THR A 12 10.06 4.70 -18.47
CA THR A 12 10.27 4.17 -17.12
C THR A 12 9.85 5.18 -16.05
N THR A 13 9.51 4.70 -14.85
CA THR A 13 9.22 5.60 -13.72
C THR A 13 10.41 6.49 -13.36
N ARG A 14 11.64 5.98 -13.53
CA ARG A 14 12.87 6.76 -13.34
C ARG A 14 12.97 7.95 -14.30
N GLN A 15 12.67 7.74 -15.57
CA GLN A 15 12.67 8.81 -16.58
C GLN A 15 11.58 9.84 -16.28
N ALA A 16 10.35 9.38 -15.98
CA ALA A 16 9.25 10.25 -15.57
C ALA A 16 9.59 11.09 -14.33
N ALA A 17 10.14 10.46 -13.28
CA ALA A 17 10.55 11.17 -12.07
C ALA A 17 11.59 12.26 -12.36
N SER A 18 12.60 11.95 -13.18
CA SER A 18 13.64 12.91 -13.56
C SER A 18 13.07 14.08 -14.38
N PHE A 19 12.16 13.79 -15.31
CA PHE A 19 11.50 14.79 -16.15
C PHE A 19 10.63 15.74 -15.32
N TYR A 20 9.89 15.23 -14.34
CA TYR A 20 9.07 16.04 -13.43
C TYR A 20 9.87 16.74 -12.30
N GLY A 21 11.20 16.78 -12.40
CA GLY A 21 12.06 17.54 -11.48
C GLY A 21 12.39 16.83 -10.16
N ILE A 22 12.10 15.54 -10.04
CA ILE A 22 12.48 14.74 -8.87
C ILE A 22 13.92 14.28 -9.04
N ARG A 23 14.78 14.63 -8.07
CA ARG A 23 16.20 14.24 -8.09
C ARG A 23 16.36 12.75 -7.83
N VAL A 24 16.71 11.99 -8.87
CA VAL A 24 16.97 10.55 -8.77
C VAL A 24 18.44 10.26 -8.48
N GLY A 25 18.71 9.61 -7.35
CA GLY A 25 20.05 9.14 -6.99
C GLY A 25 20.58 8.07 -7.95
N ARG A 26 21.90 7.82 -7.94
CA ARG A 26 22.52 6.77 -8.78
C ARG A 26 21.91 5.38 -8.53
N ASN A 27 21.55 5.12 -7.28
CA ASN A 27 20.87 3.90 -6.84
C ASN A 27 19.36 3.89 -7.12
N GLY A 28 18.80 4.89 -7.82
CA GLY A 28 17.35 4.96 -8.08
C GLY A 28 16.51 5.31 -6.85
N MET A 29 17.13 5.80 -5.76
CA MET A 29 16.40 6.28 -4.59
C MET A 29 16.02 7.75 -4.76
N VAL A 30 14.82 8.11 -4.31
CA VAL A 30 14.27 9.47 -4.31
C VAL A 30 13.53 9.73 -3.00
N CYS A 31 13.43 11.01 -2.61
CA CYS A 31 12.44 11.41 -1.60
C CYS A 31 11.05 11.23 -2.19
N CYS A 32 10.15 10.62 -1.41
CA CYS A 32 8.81 10.35 -1.88
C CYS A 32 8.02 11.66 -2.02
N PRO A 33 7.44 11.96 -3.20
CA PRO A 33 6.59 13.15 -3.39
C PRO A 33 5.18 12.95 -2.83
N PHE A 34 4.82 11.73 -2.42
CA PHE A 34 3.47 11.38 -1.98
C PHE A 34 3.25 11.50 -0.46
N HIS A 35 4.29 11.81 0.30
CA HIS A 35 4.21 12.13 1.72
C HIS A 35 5.34 13.09 2.12
N ASN A 36 5.29 13.61 3.35
CA ASN A 36 6.33 14.51 3.84
C ASN A 36 7.60 13.72 4.18
N ASP A 37 8.47 13.55 3.18
CA ASP A 37 9.67 12.75 3.26
C ASP A 37 10.95 13.62 3.28
N ARG A 38 11.79 13.42 4.29
CA ARG A 38 13.07 14.12 4.44
C ARG A 38 14.27 13.30 3.97
N THR A 39 14.11 11.98 3.83
CA THR A 39 15.19 11.04 3.51
C THR A 39 14.75 10.12 2.38
N PRO A 40 15.55 9.88 1.33
CA PRO A 40 15.11 9.08 0.18
C PRO A 40 14.49 7.72 0.58
N SER A 41 13.16 7.61 0.55
CA SER A 41 12.40 6.43 0.98
C SER A 41 11.70 5.69 -0.16
N MET A 42 11.80 6.20 -1.39
CA MET A 42 11.16 5.61 -2.56
C MET A 42 12.20 5.15 -3.58
N LYS A 43 12.05 3.91 -4.05
CA LYS A 43 12.83 3.33 -5.13
C LYS A 43 12.08 3.53 -6.44
N VAL A 44 12.75 4.09 -7.45
CA VAL A 44 12.24 4.26 -8.81
C VAL A 44 13.16 3.57 -9.81
N ASP A 45 12.57 2.73 -10.65
CA ASP A 45 13.23 2.10 -11.80
C ASP A 45 12.21 2.01 -12.95
N SER A 46 11.88 0.80 -13.43
CA SER A 46 10.72 0.58 -14.32
C SER A 46 9.37 0.81 -13.61
N ARG A 47 9.32 0.56 -12.31
CA ARG A 47 8.19 0.77 -11.39
C ARG A 47 8.66 1.60 -10.19
N PHE A 48 7.73 2.01 -9.33
CA PHE A 48 8.08 2.62 -8.05
C PHE A 48 7.50 1.87 -6.85
N TYR A 49 8.22 1.97 -5.73
CA TYR A 49 7.76 1.54 -4.42
C TYR A 49 8.34 2.47 -3.35
N CYS A 50 7.48 3.01 -2.48
CA CYS A 50 7.85 3.81 -1.33
C CYS A 50 7.79 2.95 -0.07
N PHE A 51 8.93 2.81 0.62
CA PHE A 51 9.03 2.07 1.88
C PHE A 51 8.41 2.81 3.07
N GLY A 52 8.26 4.14 2.99
CA GLY A 52 7.69 4.95 4.07
C GLY A 52 6.16 4.95 4.10
N CYS A 53 5.51 5.12 2.93
CA CYS A 53 4.05 5.23 2.83
C CYS A 53 3.36 4.06 2.11
N GLY A 54 4.12 3.10 1.58
CA GLY A 54 3.58 1.94 0.84
C GLY A 54 3.07 2.25 -0.57
N ALA A 55 3.18 3.51 -1.05
CA ALA A 55 2.79 3.86 -2.41
C ALA A 55 3.60 3.06 -3.42
N SER A 56 2.91 2.44 -4.38
CA SER A 56 3.54 1.58 -5.39
C SER A 56 2.75 1.56 -6.68
N GLY A 57 3.42 1.24 -7.78
CA GLY A 57 2.78 1.23 -9.08
C GLY A 57 3.76 1.25 -10.25
N ASP A 58 3.22 1.40 -11.45
CA ASP A 58 4.00 1.66 -12.66
C ASP A 58 4.16 3.15 -12.95
N VAL A 59 4.79 3.49 -14.08
CA VAL A 59 4.99 4.87 -14.53
C VAL A 59 3.68 5.67 -14.66
N ILE A 60 2.58 5.03 -15.03
CA ILE A 60 1.28 5.68 -15.21
C ILE A 60 0.64 5.94 -13.84
N ASP A 61 0.71 4.96 -12.93
CA ASP A 61 0.27 5.14 -11.55
C ASP A 61 1.07 6.27 -10.87
N PHE A 62 2.38 6.37 -11.14
CA PHE A 62 3.24 7.43 -10.64
C PHE A 62 2.80 8.82 -11.12
N ALA A 63 2.63 9.01 -12.43
CA ALA A 63 2.18 10.28 -12.99
C ALA A 63 0.76 10.64 -12.55
N ALA A 64 -0.13 9.64 -12.43
CA ALA A 64 -1.48 9.84 -11.91
C ALA A 64 -1.48 10.36 -10.47
N LEU A 65 -0.67 9.77 -9.58
CA LEU A 65 -0.54 10.23 -8.20
C LEU A 65 0.12 11.60 -8.11
N LEU A 66 1.15 11.86 -8.92
CA LEU A 66 1.89 13.12 -8.89
C LEU A 66 1.05 14.32 -9.34
N HIS A 67 0.16 14.11 -10.33
CA HIS A 67 -0.66 15.17 -10.92
C HIS A 67 -2.14 15.13 -10.49
N GLY A 68 -2.56 14.14 -9.69
CA GLY A 68 -3.96 13.97 -9.31
C GLY A 68 -4.88 13.61 -10.48
N LEU A 69 -4.36 12.93 -11.50
CA LEU A 69 -5.07 12.62 -12.75
C LEU A 69 -5.66 11.21 -12.76
N GLY A 70 -6.67 10.98 -13.61
CA GLY A 70 -7.11 9.63 -13.93
C GLY A 70 -6.03 8.85 -14.70
N LYS A 71 -6.02 7.51 -14.63
CA LYS A 71 -4.97 6.69 -15.30
C LYS A 71 -4.85 6.94 -16.80
N ARG A 72 -5.99 7.15 -17.48
CA ARG A 72 -6.00 7.44 -18.92
C ARG A 72 -5.41 8.82 -19.23
N GLU A 73 -5.76 9.82 -18.44
CA GLU A 73 -5.22 11.18 -18.59
C GLU A 73 -3.72 11.21 -18.30
N ALA A 74 -3.28 10.50 -17.25
CA ALA A 74 -1.87 10.32 -16.94
C ALA A 74 -1.11 9.62 -18.08
N ALA A 75 -1.70 8.59 -18.70
CA ALA A 75 -1.10 7.91 -19.85
C ALA A 75 -0.99 8.84 -21.08
N VAL A 76 -2.04 9.61 -21.39
CA VAL A 76 -2.02 10.57 -22.49
C VAL A 76 -0.98 11.66 -22.23
N ARG A 77 -0.92 12.20 -21.02
CA ARG A 77 0.07 13.20 -20.62
C ARG A 77 1.49 12.67 -20.73
N LEU A 78 1.77 11.47 -20.24
CA LEU A 78 3.07 10.82 -20.41
C LEU A 78 3.42 10.61 -21.89
N ALA A 79 2.44 10.25 -22.72
CA ALA A 79 2.66 10.12 -24.16
C ALA A 79 3.00 11.46 -24.82
N GLU A 80 2.35 12.55 -24.41
CA GLU A 80 2.64 13.91 -24.89
C GLU A 80 4.00 14.41 -24.40
N ASP A 81 4.30 14.26 -23.11
CA ASP A 81 5.55 14.70 -22.47
C ASP A 81 6.78 13.99 -23.06
N PHE A 82 6.66 12.71 -23.40
CA PHE A 82 7.75 11.87 -23.93
C PHE A 82 7.66 11.61 -25.44
N GLY A 83 6.69 12.23 -26.15
CA GLY A 83 6.53 12.06 -27.59
C GLY A 83 6.20 10.63 -28.05
N VAL A 84 5.53 9.83 -27.22
CA VAL A 84 5.18 8.44 -27.53
C VAL A 84 3.97 8.40 -28.46
N SER A 85 4.17 7.84 -29.65
CA SER A 85 3.09 7.62 -30.62
C SER A 85 2.22 6.43 -30.24
N TYR A 86 0.90 6.60 -30.29
CA TYR A 86 -0.06 5.53 -30.05
C TYR A 86 -1.26 5.66 -31.01
N GLU A 87 -1.95 4.55 -31.25
CA GLU A 87 -3.16 4.58 -32.08
C GLU A 87 -4.29 5.25 -31.28
N LYS A 88 -4.65 6.47 -31.69
CA LYS A 88 -5.90 7.11 -31.24
C LYS A 88 -7.05 6.33 -31.87
N SER A 89 -7.46 5.23 -31.25
CA SER A 89 -8.68 4.51 -31.62
C SER A 89 -9.82 5.51 -31.78
N GLY A 90 -10.31 5.66 -33.01
CA GLY A 90 -11.18 6.75 -33.44
C GLY A 90 -12.43 6.87 -32.57
N ASN A 91 -12.48 7.97 -31.80
CA ASN A 91 -13.69 8.71 -31.45
C ASN A 91 -13.28 9.94 -30.61
N ALA A 92 -13.10 11.07 -31.27
CA ALA A 92 -13.46 12.37 -30.71
C ALA A 92 -14.74 12.80 -31.45
N PRO A 93 -15.82 13.19 -30.75
CA PRO A 93 -15.98 14.60 -30.35
C PRO A 93 -16.82 14.80 -29.07
N PRO A 94 -17.29 16.03 -28.78
CA PRO A 94 -16.59 17.17 -28.21
C PRO A 94 -16.86 17.30 -26.70
N ASP A 95 -16.16 18.25 -26.09
CA ASP A 95 -16.40 18.87 -24.78
C ASP A 95 -17.81 18.63 -24.20
N ARG A 96 -17.93 17.60 -23.35
CA ARG A 96 -19.06 17.40 -22.45
C ARG A 96 -18.54 16.85 -21.15
N LYS A 97 -18.59 17.69 -20.12
CA LYS A 97 -18.76 17.34 -18.71
C LYS A 97 -19.24 15.89 -18.54
N ARG A 98 -18.32 14.97 -18.28
CA ARG A 98 -18.64 13.64 -17.78
C ARG A 98 -17.82 13.40 -16.52
N HIS A 99 -18.48 13.68 -15.42
CA HIS A 99 -18.10 13.22 -14.10
C HIS A 99 -17.66 11.75 -14.12
N ASN A 100 -16.51 11.52 -13.50
CA ASN A 100 -16.25 10.42 -12.56
C ASN A 100 -16.51 8.97 -13.04
N ARG A 101 -15.44 8.25 -13.42
CA ARG A 101 -15.31 6.81 -13.10
C ARG A 101 -13.89 6.26 -13.32
N SER A 102 -12.93 6.82 -12.62
CA SER A 102 -11.78 6.05 -12.11
C SER A 102 -11.26 6.67 -10.82
N GLN A 103 -12.15 7.13 -9.94
CA GLN A 103 -11.80 7.14 -8.54
C GLN A 103 -11.67 5.67 -8.16
N SER A 104 -10.45 5.20 -7.89
CA SER A 104 -10.31 4.11 -6.92
C SER A 104 -11.22 4.50 -5.78
N ARG A 105 -12.31 3.75 -5.58
CA ARG A 105 -13.34 4.06 -4.59
C ARG A 105 -12.60 4.22 -3.27
N GLN A 106 -12.28 5.46 -2.88
CA GLN A 106 -11.49 5.71 -1.68
C GLN A 106 -12.39 5.20 -0.57
N LYS A 107 -11.94 4.14 0.11
CA LYS A 107 -12.69 3.56 1.21
C LYS A 107 -12.99 4.70 2.17
N SER A 108 -14.26 4.87 2.54
CA SER A 108 -14.65 5.91 3.49
C SER A 108 -13.89 5.72 4.80
N ALA A 109 -13.78 6.76 5.61
CA ALA A 109 -13.17 6.64 6.95
C ALA A 109 -13.82 5.49 7.73
N GLU A 110 -15.15 5.37 7.64
CA GLU A 110 -15.94 4.27 8.20
C GLU A 110 -15.51 2.89 7.67
N GLN A 111 -15.33 2.73 6.37
CA GLN A 111 -14.90 1.44 5.79
C GLN A 111 -13.48 1.07 6.21
N ARG A 112 -12.58 2.06 6.33
CA ARG A 112 -11.21 1.83 6.83
C ARG A 112 -11.23 1.43 8.30
N PHE A 113 -12.08 2.07 9.09
CA PHE A 113 -12.27 1.74 10.50
C PHE A 113 -12.77 0.30 10.66
N GLN A 114 -13.86 -0.07 9.97
CA GLN A 114 -14.40 -1.44 9.98
C GLN A 114 -13.38 -2.49 9.50
N GLU A 115 -12.55 -2.17 8.50
CA GLU A 115 -11.47 -3.08 8.07
C GLU A 115 -10.38 -3.23 9.12
N THR A 116 -10.04 -2.15 9.81
CA THR A 116 -9.03 -2.15 10.87
C THR A 116 -9.55 -2.94 12.07
N GLU A 117 -10.80 -2.74 12.46
CA GLU A 117 -11.50 -3.49 13.50
C GLU A 117 -11.50 -5.00 13.19
N ARG A 118 -11.91 -5.40 11.98
CA ARG A 118 -11.88 -6.81 11.54
C ARG A 118 -10.47 -7.39 11.55
N TYR A 119 -9.47 -6.59 11.15
CA TYR A 119 -8.07 -7.01 11.18
C TYR A 119 -7.59 -7.22 12.61
N CYS A 120 -7.85 -6.28 13.52
CA CYS A 120 -7.52 -6.39 14.95
C CYS A 120 -8.17 -7.62 15.57
N PHE A 121 -9.46 -7.84 15.32
CA PHE A 121 -10.19 -9.01 15.79
C PHE A 121 -9.51 -10.31 15.33
N ARG A 122 -9.20 -10.43 14.04
CA ARG A 122 -8.52 -11.61 13.49
C ARG A 122 -7.16 -11.85 14.17
N VAL A 123 -6.33 -10.82 14.28
CA VAL A 123 -5.00 -10.92 14.88
C VAL A 123 -5.09 -11.33 16.35
N LEU A 124 -6.02 -10.75 17.11
CA LEU A 124 -6.21 -11.08 18.52
C LEU A 124 -6.72 -12.52 18.69
N CYS A 125 -7.64 -12.99 17.85
CA CYS A 125 -8.07 -14.40 17.87
C CYS A 125 -6.92 -15.36 17.56
N ASP A 126 -6.10 -15.06 16.55
CA ASP A 126 -4.96 -15.90 16.19
C ASP A 126 -3.91 -15.91 17.31
N TYR A 127 -3.68 -14.77 17.95
CA TYR A 127 -2.79 -14.68 19.12
C TYR A 127 -3.35 -15.45 20.32
N LEU A 128 -4.66 -15.31 20.63
CA LEU A 128 -5.28 -16.04 21.74
C LEU A 128 -5.13 -17.56 21.56
N ARG A 129 -5.40 -18.10 20.36
CA ARG A 129 -5.19 -19.52 20.04
C ARG A 129 -3.74 -19.96 20.25
N LEU A 130 -2.80 -19.11 19.87
CA LEU A 130 -1.37 -19.37 20.07
C LEU A 130 -1.02 -19.42 21.56
N LEU A 131 -1.56 -18.49 22.36
CA LEU A 131 -1.37 -18.47 23.81
C LEU A 131 -2.00 -19.69 24.49
N GLU A 132 -3.21 -20.09 24.09
CA GLU A 132 -3.87 -21.31 24.59
C GLU A 132 -3.04 -22.57 24.28
N HIS A 133 -2.50 -22.63 23.06
CA HIS A 133 -1.57 -23.69 22.68
C HIS A 133 -0.31 -23.66 23.54
N TRP A 134 0.29 -22.49 23.77
CA TRP A 134 1.50 -22.39 24.60
C TRP A 134 1.26 -22.75 26.06
N LYS A 135 0.11 -22.37 26.61
CA LYS A 135 -0.31 -22.73 27.97
C LYS A 135 -0.36 -24.24 28.18
N THR A 136 -0.73 -25.00 27.15
CA THR A 136 -0.83 -26.46 27.22
C THR A 136 0.48 -27.15 26.83
N ALA A 137 1.11 -26.73 25.74
CA ALA A 137 2.31 -27.37 25.20
C ALA A 137 3.57 -27.14 26.06
N TYR A 138 3.68 -25.99 26.72
CA TYR A 138 4.84 -25.63 27.54
C TYR A 138 4.53 -25.64 29.04
N ALA A 139 3.48 -26.36 29.46
CA ALA A 139 3.12 -26.48 30.87
C ALA A 139 4.29 -27.10 31.67
N PRO A 140 4.72 -26.46 32.77
CA PRO A 140 5.84 -26.94 33.57
C PRO A 140 5.48 -28.27 34.24
N GLN A 141 6.44 -29.19 34.26
CA GLN A 141 6.38 -30.42 35.02
C GLN A 141 6.76 -30.17 36.49
N PRO A 142 6.36 -31.03 37.44
CA PRO A 142 6.65 -30.83 38.87
C PRO A 142 8.13 -30.68 39.23
N GLN A 143 9.02 -31.19 38.37
CA GLN A 143 10.47 -31.13 38.50
C GLN A 143 11.11 -29.88 37.86
N ASP A 144 10.33 -29.06 37.16
CA ASP A 144 10.84 -27.87 36.47
C ASP A 144 11.01 -26.70 37.43
N ALA A 145 12.25 -26.32 37.72
CA ALA A 145 12.58 -25.19 38.57
C ALA A 145 12.35 -23.82 37.89
N ILE A 146 12.31 -23.78 36.55
CA ILE A 146 12.17 -22.57 35.75
C ILE A 146 11.08 -22.81 34.70
N TRP A 147 10.09 -21.92 34.65
CA TRP A 147 9.01 -22.01 33.67
C TRP A 147 9.47 -21.57 32.29
N HIS A 148 8.96 -22.24 31.26
CA HIS A 148 9.23 -21.86 29.88
C HIS A 148 8.72 -20.44 29.61
N PRO A 149 9.49 -19.55 28.94
CA PRO A 149 9.07 -18.17 28.69
C PRO A 149 7.71 -18.04 27.99
N LEU A 150 7.42 -18.92 27.03
CA LEU A 150 6.13 -18.93 26.31
C LEU A 150 4.95 -19.32 27.22
N PHE A 151 5.18 -20.17 28.22
CA PHE A 151 4.15 -20.51 29.20
C PHE A 151 3.85 -19.31 30.11
N ALA A 152 4.90 -18.62 30.57
CA ALA A 152 4.75 -17.40 31.35
C ALA A 152 4.04 -16.30 30.56
N GLU A 153 4.39 -16.11 29.27
CA GLU A 153 3.71 -15.17 28.38
C GLU A 153 2.22 -15.54 28.20
N ALA A 154 1.91 -16.82 27.96
CA ALA A 154 0.54 -17.30 27.85
C ALA A 154 -0.30 -16.92 29.07
N LEU A 155 0.20 -17.19 30.27
CA LEU A 155 -0.51 -16.83 31.50
C LEU A 155 -0.72 -15.31 31.67
N GLN A 156 0.26 -14.51 31.25
CA GLN A 156 0.18 -13.04 31.39
C GLN A 156 -0.73 -12.40 30.34
N ARG A 157 -0.85 -12.99 29.15
CA ARG A 157 -1.46 -12.34 27.99
C ARG A 157 -2.86 -12.84 27.65
N ILE A 158 -3.26 -14.05 28.08
CA ILE A 158 -4.60 -14.61 27.75
C ILE A 158 -5.71 -13.66 28.21
N SER A 159 -5.77 -13.34 29.51
CA SER A 159 -6.87 -12.52 30.05
C SER A 159 -6.92 -11.11 29.45
N TYR A 160 -5.76 -10.52 29.14
CA TYR A 160 -5.73 -9.21 28.48
C TYR A 160 -6.19 -9.30 27.02
N THR A 161 -5.82 -10.37 26.31
CA THR A 161 -6.24 -10.59 24.92
C THR A 161 -7.74 -10.86 24.84
N GLU A 162 -8.30 -11.63 25.78
CA GLU A 162 -9.75 -11.84 25.93
C GLU A 162 -10.47 -10.51 26.19
N TYR A 163 -9.97 -9.69 27.11
CA TYR A 163 -10.52 -8.35 27.37
C TYR A 163 -10.54 -7.46 26.13
N LEU A 164 -9.47 -7.46 25.33
CA LEU A 164 -9.43 -6.70 24.08
C LEU A 164 -10.42 -7.23 23.03
N LEU A 165 -10.62 -8.56 22.98
CA LEU A 165 -11.62 -9.17 22.10
C LEU A 165 -13.05 -8.81 22.54
N ASP A 166 -13.32 -8.79 23.84
CA ASP A 166 -14.62 -8.40 24.39
C ASP A 166 -14.96 -6.94 24.03
N ILE A 167 -14.00 -6.02 24.15
CA ILE A 167 -14.18 -4.63 23.70
C ILE A 167 -14.58 -4.57 22.22
N LEU A 168 -13.92 -5.34 21.36
CA LEU A 168 -14.22 -5.35 19.92
C LEU A 168 -15.56 -5.99 19.58
N LEU A 169 -16.09 -6.89 20.42
CA LEU A 169 -17.36 -7.58 20.18
C LEU A 169 -18.57 -6.82 20.75
N TYR A 170 -18.39 -6.17 21.90
CA TYR A 170 -19.51 -5.65 22.70
C TYR A 170 -19.52 -4.13 22.90
N GLY A 171 -18.40 -3.44 22.62
CA GLY A 171 -18.28 -1.98 22.77
C GLY A 171 -18.03 -1.54 24.20
#